data_AF-A0AAU3AIB1-F1
#
_entry.id   AF-A0AAU3AIB1-F1
#
_cell.length_a   1.000
_cell.length_b   1.000
_cell.length_c   1.000
_cell.angle_alpha   90.00
_cell.angle_beta   90.00
_cell.angle_gamma   90.00
#
_symmetry.space_group_name_H-M   'P 1'
#
loop_
_entity.id
_entity.type
_entity.pdbx_description
1 polymer ?
#
loop_
_entity_poly.entity_id
_entity_poly.type
_entity_poly.pdbx_seq_one_letter_code
_entity_poly.pdbx_strand_id
1 'polypeptide(L)'
;MGIFDRLTGTRYPDAGVAARSAAEVRAALLAVNGPGVPFAVRNGAPSERADLVAVWRVRELGITVRTRMRLVPAQHEVRAIDEQWDAQTREYSRGQVTGVARDWTIERGADGRLQKTEGARFDFAEMKNPLRGAVLDAGWTWRGVVFRL
;
A
#
# COMPACT_ATOMS: atom_id res chain seq x y z
N MET A 1 12.28 -15.89 6.17
CA MET A 1 11.46 -14.87 6.86
C MET A 1 11.12 -15.35 8.26
N GLY A 2 11.30 -14.51 9.28
CA GLY A 2 10.91 -14.79 10.66
C GLY A 2 9.41 -14.51 10.93
N ILE A 3 8.92 -14.91 12.10
CA ILE A 3 7.53 -14.68 12.54
C ILE A 3 7.21 -13.18 12.58
N PHE A 4 8.15 -12.36 13.05
CA PHE A 4 8.03 -10.90 13.08
C PHE A 4 7.94 -10.28 11.68
N ASP A 5 8.67 -10.81 10.69
CA ASP A 5 8.61 -10.33 9.30
C ASP A 5 7.23 -10.56 8.69
N ARG A 6 6.58 -11.67 9.04
CA ARG A 6 5.22 -11.97 8.59
C ARG A 6 4.21 -10.99 9.19
N LEU A 7 4.36 -10.67 10.48
CA LEU A 7 3.51 -9.71 11.20
C LEU A 7 3.68 -8.27 10.69
N THR A 8 4.93 -7.85 10.43
CA THR A 8 5.22 -6.50 9.93
C THR A 8 5.15 -6.41 8.42
N GLY A 9 4.81 -7.49 7.71
CA GLY A 9 4.77 -7.50 6.25
C GLY A 9 6.12 -7.17 5.59
N THR A 10 7.23 -7.44 6.28
CA THR A 10 8.58 -7.27 5.75
C THR A 10 8.82 -8.26 4.61
N ARG A 11 9.53 -7.81 3.58
CA ARG A 11 9.96 -8.63 2.44
C ARG A 11 11.40 -8.31 2.08
N TYR A 12 12.13 -9.34 1.65
CA TYR A 12 13.53 -9.26 1.29
C TYR A 12 13.67 -9.51 -0.22
N PRO A 13 14.61 -8.84 -0.90
CA PRO A 13 14.86 -9.08 -2.31
C PRO A 13 15.35 -10.51 -2.51
N ASP A 14 15.16 -11.04 -3.73
CA ASP A 14 15.68 -12.35 -4.09
C ASP A 14 17.21 -12.38 -4.04
N ALA A 15 17.76 -13.57 -3.78
CA ALA A 15 19.20 -13.75 -3.74
C ALA A 15 19.84 -13.39 -5.08
N GLY A 16 20.91 -12.58 -5.06
CA GLY A 16 21.63 -12.16 -6.25
C GLY A 16 21.12 -10.88 -6.92
N VAL A 17 20.02 -10.29 -6.44
CA VAL A 17 19.61 -8.94 -6.89
C VAL A 17 20.55 -7.91 -6.28
N ALA A 18 21.33 -7.23 -7.13
CA ALA A 18 22.22 -6.16 -6.69
C ALA A 18 21.43 -4.94 -6.23
N ALA A 19 21.79 -4.38 -5.08
CA ALA A 19 21.16 -3.17 -4.55
C ALA A 19 21.45 -1.97 -5.47
N ARG A 20 20.39 -1.34 -5.97
CA ARG A 20 20.48 -0.10 -6.74
C ARG A 20 20.68 1.11 -5.83
N SER A 21 20.98 2.26 -6.43
CA SER A 21 21.08 3.52 -5.68
C SER A 21 19.73 3.95 -5.11
N ALA A 22 19.76 4.77 -4.05
CA ALA A 22 18.55 5.33 -3.46
C ALA A 22 17.73 6.17 -4.46
N ALA A 23 18.41 6.85 -5.40
CA ALA A 23 17.76 7.63 -6.45
C ALA A 23 16.99 6.73 -7.42
N GLU A 24 17.56 5.59 -7.80
CA GLU A 24 16.90 4.60 -8.66
C GLU A 24 15.70 3.95 -7.97
N VAL A 25 15.80 3.62 -6.68
CA VAL A 25 14.68 3.10 -5.89
C VAL A 25 13.55 4.13 -5.81
N ARG A 26 13.88 5.40 -5.55
CA ARG A 26 12.90 6.48 -5.54
C ARG A 26 12.22 6.63 -6.90
N ALA A 27 12.98 6.58 -7.99
CA ALA A 27 12.43 6.65 -9.34
C ALA A 27 11.52 5.45 -9.64
N ALA A 28 11.92 4.23 -9.26
CA ALA A 28 11.11 3.03 -9.43
C ALA A 28 9.78 3.11 -8.67
N LEU A 29 9.80 3.58 -7.42
CA LEU A 29 8.58 3.80 -6.63
C LEU A 29 7.65 4.85 -7.26
N LEU A 30 8.19 5.95 -7.79
CA LEU A 30 7.39 6.95 -8.51
C LEU A 30 6.84 6.41 -9.83
N ALA A 31 7.57 5.51 -10.49
CA ALA A 31 7.16 4.85 -11.73
C ALA A 31 6.07 3.78 -11.52
N VAL A 32 5.73 3.42 -10.27
CA VAL A 32 4.54 2.60 -9.97
C VAL A 32 3.26 3.32 -10.40
N ASN A 33 3.26 4.65 -10.50
CA ASN A 33 2.16 5.37 -11.12
C ASN A 33 1.98 4.94 -12.58
N GLY A 34 0.74 4.78 -13.02
CA GLY A 34 0.47 4.47 -14.42
C GLY A 34 -1.02 4.42 -14.74
N PRO A 35 -1.37 4.27 -16.03
CA PRO A 35 -2.74 4.02 -16.44
C PRO A 35 -3.31 2.80 -15.71
N GLY A 36 -4.51 2.95 -15.14
CA GLY A 36 -5.19 1.86 -14.42
C GLY A 36 -4.73 1.63 -12.98
N VAL A 37 -3.73 2.38 -12.48
CA VAL A 37 -3.35 2.33 -11.07
C VAL A 37 -4.28 3.24 -10.27
N PRO A 38 -5.06 2.73 -9.29
CA PRO A 38 -6.13 3.49 -8.64
C PRO A 38 -5.62 4.43 -7.52
N PHE A 39 -4.30 4.47 -7.30
CA PHE A 39 -3.64 5.25 -6.28
C PHE A 39 -2.50 6.09 -6.88
N ALA A 40 -2.03 7.08 -6.13
CA ALA A 40 -0.92 7.92 -6.55
C ALA A 40 0.27 7.77 -5.59
N VAL A 41 1.46 7.57 -6.15
CA VAL A 41 2.74 7.67 -5.45
C VAL A 41 3.34 9.04 -5.70
N ARG A 42 3.69 9.76 -4.63
CA ARG A 42 4.28 11.10 -4.72
C ARG A 42 5.38 11.28 -3.69
N ASN A 43 6.11 12.38 -3.82
CA ASN A 43 6.99 12.84 -2.76
C ASN A 43 6.20 13.11 -1.49
N GLY A 44 6.80 12.75 -0.36
CA GLY A 44 6.28 13.12 0.95
C GLY A 44 6.36 14.63 1.16
N ALA A 45 5.31 15.19 1.75
CA ALA A 45 5.35 16.55 2.24
C ALA A 45 6.22 16.63 3.51
N PRO A 46 6.80 17.79 3.84
CA PRO A 46 7.62 17.95 5.04
C PRO A 46 6.93 17.48 6.34
N SER A 47 5.60 17.66 6.44
CA SER A 47 4.81 17.23 7.59
C SER A 47 4.61 15.72 7.70
N GLU A 48 4.78 14.96 6.61
CA GLU A 48 4.51 13.52 6.56
C GLU A 48 5.69 12.67 7.06
N ARG A 49 6.87 13.29 7.21
CA ARG A 49 8.11 12.65 7.69
C ARG A 49 8.46 11.38 6.90
N ALA A 50 8.28 11.43 5.59
CA ALA A 50 8.51 10.35 4.66
C ALA A 50 9.13 10.92 3.37
N ASP A 51 9.92 10.12 2.68
CA ASP A 51 10.49 10.49 1.38
C ASP A 51 9.43 10.37 0.28
N LEU A 52 8.61 9.31 0.35
CA LEU A 52 7.48 9.10 -0.55
C LEU A 52 6.22 8.71 0.21
N VAL A 53 5.07 8.98 -0.41
CA VAL A 53 3.75 8.58 0.09
C VAL A 53 2.92 8.05 -1.06
N ALA A 54 2.42 6.83 -0.90
CA ALA A 54 1.35 6.29 -1.73
C ALA A 54 0.00 6.61 -1.08
N VAL A 55 -0.97 7.08 -1.85
CA VAL A 55 -2.32 7.43 -1.37
C VAL A 55 -3.38 6.86 -2.29
N TRP A 56 -4.32 6.14 -1.70
CA TRP A 56 -5.54 5.68 -2.39
C TRP A 56 -6.77 6.20 -1.66
N ARG A 57 -7.68 6.84 -2.40
CA ARG A 57 -9.00 7.26 -1.91
C ARG A 57 -10.07 6.44 -2.65
N VAL A 58 -10.72 5.53 -1.93
CA VAL A 58 -11.85 4.75 -2.43
C VAL A 58 -13.12 5.46 -1.99
N ARG A 59 -13.63 6.33 -2.87
CA ARG A 59 -14.70 7.28 -2.51
C ARG A 59 -16.01 6.56 -2.20
N GLU A 60 -16.29 5.52 -2.97
CA GLU A 60 -17.47 4.67 -2.88
C GLU A 60 -17.58 3.98 -1.53
N LEU A 61 -16.43 3.64 -0.93
CA LEU A 61 -16.36 3.01 0.39
C LEU A 61 -16.07 4.01 1.52
N GLY A 62 -15.83 5.28 1.22
CA GLY A 62 -15.38 6.25 2.21
C GLY A 62 -14.03 5.92 2.85
N ILE A 63 -13.21 5.07 2.20
CA ILE A 63 -11.92 4.62 2.71
C ILE A 63 -10.80 5.45 2.09
N THR A 64 -9.89 5.95 2.93
CA THR A 64 -8.61 6.50 2.48
C THR A 64 -7.48 5.73 3.11
N VAL A 65 -6.55 5.25 2.29
CA VAL A 65 -5.32 4.63 2.79
C VAL A 65 -4.08 5.34 2.31
N ARG A 66 -3.04 5.29 3.13
CA ARG A 66 -1.72 5.81 2.82
C ARG A 66 -0.65 4.80 3.22
N THR A 67 0.41 4.73 2.42
CA THR A 67 1.67 4.10 2.83
C THR A 67 2.76 5.14 2.75
N ARG A 68 3.31 5.52 3.92
CA ARG A 68 4.45 6.43 4.02
C ARG A 68 5.74 5.63 3.97
N MET A 69 6.68 6.05 3.15
CA MET A 69 7.91 5.34 2.82
C MET A 69 9.13 6.21 3.07
N ARG A 70 10.11 5.65 3.78
CA ARG A 70 11.42 6.28 4.03
C ARG A 70 12.53 5.39 3.48
N LEU A 71 13.39 5.97 2.67
CA LEU A 71 14.56 5.29 2.12
C LEU A 71 15.67 5.33 3.18
N VAL A 72 16.32 4.19 3.38
CA VAL A 72 17.44 4.04 4.30
C VAL A 72 18.64 3.46 3.54
N PRO A 73 19.41 4.31 2.83
CA PRO A 73 20.46 3.85 1.91
C PRO A 73 21.53 2.99 2.58
N ALA A 74 21.93 3.33 3.80
CA ALA A 74 22.95 2.60 4.54
C ALA A 74 22.56 1.14 4.87
N GLN A 75 21.28 0.77 4.78
CA GLN A 75 20.82 -0.61 4.97
C GLN A 75 20.16 -1.19 3.70
N HIS A 76 20.07 -0.42 2.61
CA HIS A 76 19.27 -0.77 1.43
C HIS A 76 17.85 -1.20 1.80
N GLU A 77 17.17 -0.41 2.63
CA GLU A 77 15.79 -0.68 3.04
C GLU A 77 14.86 0.50 2.76
N VAL A 78 13.61 0.18 2.43
CA VAL A 78 12.49 1.12 2.49
C VAL A 78 11.68 0.79 3.72
N ARG A 79 11.68 1.70 4.71
CA ARG A 79 10.80 1.61 5.87
C ARG A 79 9.42 2.12 5.49
N ALA A 80 8.39 1.33 5.77
CA ALA A 80 7.03 1.63 5.37
C ALA A 80 6.05 1.52 6.54
N ILE A 81 5.15 2.50 6.65
CA ILE A 81 4.05 2.49 7.60
C ILE A 81 2.75 2.80 6.87
N ASP A 82 1.72 2.00 7.14
CA ASP A 82 0.41 2.19 6.55
C ASP A 82 -0.52 2.92 7.51
N GLU A 83 -1.46 3.67 6.94
CA GLU A 83 -2.49 4.40 7.64
C GLU A 83 -3.80 4.25 6.88
N GLN A 84 -4.91 4.04 7.59
CA GLN A 84 -6.24 3.94 7.02
C GLN A 84 -7.22 4.79 7.81
N TRP A 85 -8.08 5.50 7.08
CA TRP A 85 -9.22 6.22 7.60
C TRP A 85 -10.49 5.67 6.95
N ASP A 86 -11.47 5.36 7.77
CA ASP A 86 -12.82 4.99 7.34
C ASP A 86 -13.79 6.12 7.72
N ALA A 87 -14.40 6.75 6.72
CA ALA A 87 -15.32 7.86 6.95
C ALA A 87 -16.69 7.42 7.48
N GLN A 88 -17.09 6.18 7.23
CA GLN A 88 -18.38 5.64 7.67
C GLN A 88 -18.34 5.29 9.16
N THR A 89 -17.29 4.58 9.59
CA THR A 89 -17.12 4.18 11.00
C THR A 89 -16.38 5.23 11.83
N ARG A 90 -15.74 6.22 11.17
CA ARG A 90 -14.82 7.21 11.78
C ARG A 90 -13.60 6.57 12.43
N GLU A 91 -13.27 5.34 12.03
CA GLU A 91 -12.10 4.63 12.54
C GLU A 91 -10.82 5.09 11.86
N TYR A 92 -9.76 5.13 12.67
CA TYR A 92 -8.40 5.34 12.20
C TYR A 92 -7.54 4.16 12.63
N SER A 93 -6.80 3.59 11.68
CA SER A 93 -5.80 2.57 11.96
C SER A 93 -4.45 2.95 11.38
N ARG A 94 -3.40 2.50 12.06
CA ARG A 94 -2.00 2.77 11.72
C ARG A 94 -1.17 1.52 11.99
N GLY A 95 -0.28 1.17 11.07
CA GLY A 95 0.57 0.00 11.18
C GLY A 95 0.58 -0.81 9.89
N GLN A 96 0.40 -2.12 9.98
CA GLN A 96 0.21 -2.97 8.81
C GLN A 96 -1.27 -3.09 8.51
N VAL A 97 -1.71 -2.46 7.40
CA VAL A 97 -3.07 -2.64 6.92
C VAL A 97 -3.09 -3.89 6.02
N THR A 98 -4.02 -4.80 6.31
CA THR A 98 -4.34 -5.99 5.50
C THR A 98 -5.85 -6.08 5.39
N GLY A 99 -6.45 -5.10 4.71
CA GLY A 99 -7.90 -4.94 4.60
C GLY A 99 -8.39 -5.23 3.20
N VAL A 100 -9.50 -5.97 3.12
CA VAL A 100 -10.37 -6.03 1.94
C VAL A 100 -11.71 -5.44 2.35
N ALA A 101 -12.22 -4.48 1.60
CA ALA A 101 -13.56 -3.93 1.78
C ALA A 101 -14.35 -4.07 0.48
N ARG A 102 -15.65 -4.31 0.59
CA ARG A 102 -16.54 -4.52 -0.55
C ARG A 102 -17.90 -3.92 -0.24
N ASP A 103 -18.44 -3.21 -1.22
CA ASP A 103 -19.86 -2.87 -1.24
C ASP A 103 -20.65 -3.93 -2.00
N TRP A 104 -21.90 -4.13 -1.60
CA TRP A 104 -22.82 -5.06 -2.22
C TRP A 104 -24.15 -4.38 -2.47
N THR A 105 -24.61 -4.41 -3.72
CA THR A 105 -25.97 -4.00 -4.05
C THR A 105 -26.85 -5.25 -4.14
N ILE A 106 -27.94 -5.27 -3.37
CA ILE A 106 -28.94 -6.35 -3.42
C ILE A 106 -30.16 -5.81 -4.14
N GLU A 107 -30.48 -6.37 -5.31
CA GLU A 107 -31.63 -5.99 -6.11
C GLU A 107 -32.54 -7.19 -6.35
N ARG A 108 -33.81 -6.95 -6.66
CA ARG A 108 -34.73 -8.00 -7.08
C ARG A 108 -34.70 -8.07 -8.60
N GLY A 109 -34.20 -9.18 -9.14
CA GLY A 109 -34.13 -9.44 -10.57
C GLY A 109 -35.50 -9.58 -11.20
N ALA A 110 -35.55 -9.51 -12.54
CA ALA A 110 -36.79 -9.64 -13.32
C ALA A 110 -37.50 -10.99 -13.14
N ASP A 111 -36.79 -12.02 -12.67
CA ASP A 111 -37.30 -13.34 -12.30
C ASP A 111 -37.85 -13.41 -10.86
N GLY A 112 -37.87 -12.28 -10.15
CA GLY A 112 -38.30 -12.16 -8.76
C GLY A 112 -37.26 -12.63 -7.72
N ARG A 113 -36.10 -13.13 -8.14
CA ARG A 113 -35.03 -13.61 -7.24
C ARG A 113 -34.15 -12.44 -6.79
N LEU A 114 -33.59 -12.54 -5.58
CA LEU A 114 -32.58 -11.58 -5.15
C LEU A 114 -31.29 -11.81 -5.94
N GLN A 115 -30.81 -10.76 -6.58
CA GLN A 115 -29.51 -10.69 -7.22
C GLN A 115 -28.59 -9.82 -6.37
N LYS A 116 -27.35 -10.30 -6.20
CA LYS A 116 -26.32 -9.60 -5.43
C LYS A 116 -25.22 -9.19 -6.41
N THR A 117 -25.11 -7.89 -6.65
CA THR A 117 -24.09 -7.32 -7.53
C THR A 117 -22.96 -6.77 -6.65
N GLU A 118 -21.72 -7.17 -6.94
CA GLU A 118 -20.55 -6.61 -6.27
C GLU A 118 -20.39 -5.15 -6.75
N GLY A 119 -20.39 -4.22 -5.80
CA GLY A 119 -20.20 -2.79 -6.06
C GLY A 119 -18.72 -2.45 -6.06
N ALA A 120 -18.34 -1.39 -5.34
CA ALA A 120 -16.94 -1.02 -5.21
C ALA A 120 -16.18 -2.04 -4.34
N ARG A 121 -14.96 -2.37 -4.79
CA ARG A 121 -14.02 -3.22 -4.05
C ARG A 121 -12.75 -2.45 -3.74
N PHE A 122 -12.22 -2.70 -2.55
CA PHE A 122 -10.92 -2.25 -2.11
C PHE A 122 -10.13 -3.45 -1.60
N ASP A 123 -8.92 -3.61 -2.09
CA ASP A 123 -7.95 -4.56 -1.56
C ASP A 123 -6.63 -3.83 -1.36
N PHE A 124 -6.20 -3.69 -0.10
CA PHE A 124 -4.96 -2.98 0.21
C PHE A 124 -3.73 -3.59 -0.49
N ALA A 125 -3.78 -4.88 -0.83
CA ALA A 125 -2.72 -5.57 -1.55
C ALA A 125 -2.51 -5.01 -2.97
N GLU A 126 -3.56 -4.47 -3.62
CA GLU A 126 -3.46 -3.85 -4.94
C GLU A 126 -2.57 -2.60 -4.93
N MET A 127 -2.50 -1.89 -3.80
CA MET A 127 -1.53 -0.80 -3.60
C MET A 127 -0.19 -1.30 -3.08
N LYS A 128 -0.20 -2.20 -2.09
CA LYS A 128 1.02 -2.59 -1.39
C LYS A 128 1.96 -3.46 -2.22
N ASN A 129 1.42 -4.34 -3.07
CA ASN A 129 2.23 -5.28 -3.83
C ASN A 129 3.08 -4.60 -4.90
N PRO A 130 2.56 -3.67 -5.73
CA PRO A 130 3.39 -2.93 -6.68
C PRO A 130 4.52 -2.13 -6.00
N LEU A 131 4.24 -1.51 -4.85
CA LEU A 131 5.25 -0.78 -4.07
C LEU A 131 6.36 -1.71 -3.56
N ARG A 132 5.98 -2.88 -3.03
CA ARG A 132 6.94 -3.91 -2.61
C ARG A 132 7.76 -4.41 -3.79
N GLY A 133 7.12 -4.76 -4.91
CA GLY A 133 7.80 -5.21 -6.12
C GLY A 133 8.88 -4.23 -6.56
N ALA A 134 8.54 -2.95 -6.71
CA ALA A 134 9.50 -1.92 -7.11
C ALA A 134 10.72 -1.80 -6.17
N VAL A 135 10.55 -2.04 -4.87
CA VAL A 135 11.64 -2.03 -3.88
C VAL A 135 12.49 -3.29 -3.96
N LEU A 136 11.85 -4.46 -4.04
CA LEU A 136 12.52 -5.76 -4.07
C LEU A 136 13.28 -5.96 -5.38
N ASP A 137 12.71 -5.57 -6.51
CA ASP A 137 13.32 -5.63 -7.85
C ASP A 137 14.53 -4.68 -7.97
N ALA A 138 14.60 -3.67 -7.12
CA ALA A 138 15.75 -2.77 -6.99
C ALA A 138 16.81 -3.28 -5.98
N GLY A 139 16.63 -4.49 -5.44
CA GLY A 139 17.56 -5.10 -4.49
C GLY A 139 17.46 -4.54 -3.08
N TRP A 140 16.36 -3.85 -2.73
CA TRP A 140 16.14 -3.28 -1.42
C TRP A 140 15.13 -4.08 -0.62
N THR A 141 15.26 -4.07 0.71
CA THR A 141 14.31 -4.70 1.62
C THR A 141 13.11 -3.78 1.84
N TRP A 142 11.89 -4.34 1.73
CA TRP A 142 10.70 -3.68 2.23
C TRP A 142 10.55 -3.97 3.72
N ARG A 143 10.70 -2.95 4.57
CA ARG A 143 10.64 -3.07 6.02
C ARG A 143 9.37 -2.42 6.55
N GLY A 144 8.38 -3.21 6.93
CA GLY A 144 7.22 -2.64 7.62
C GLY A 144 7.54 -2.24 9.06
N VAL A 145 7.11 -1.05 9.46
CA VAL A 145 7.32 -0.50 10.81
C VAL A 145 6.00 -0.07 11.42
N VAL A 146 5.90 -0.10 12.75
CA VAL A 146 4.63 0.08 13.47
C VAL A 146 4.46 1.48 14.08
N PHE A 147 5.56 2.14 14.49
CA PHE A 147 5.48 3.38 15.27
C PHE A 147 6.20 4.58 14.64
N ARG A 148 7.30 4.37 13.90
CA ARG A 148 8.14 5.46 13.38
C ARG A 148 8.89 5.08 12.11
N LEU A 149 9.04 6.06 11.22
CA LEU A 149 9.93 6.04 10.06
C LEU A 149 11.32 6.59 10.40
#